data_AF-A0AAU7VR90-F1
#
_entry.id   AF-A0AAU7VR90-F1
#
_cell.length_a   1.000
_cell.length_b   1.000
_cell.length_c   1.000
_cell.angle_alpha   90.00
_cell.angle_beta   90.00
_cell.angle_gamma   90.00
#
_symmetry.space_group_name_H-M   'P 1'
#
loop_
_entity.id
_entity.type
_entity.pdbx_description
1 polymer ?
#
loop_
_entity_poly.entity_id
_entity_poly.type
_entity_poly.pdbx_seq_one_letter_code
_entity_poly.pdbx_strand_id
1 'polypeptide(L)' 'MTHFGKERVDLIKEIEELRKLLNKSYKSNTKLDNQHIIKLSMEMDNKINRLMQLKGKKGG' A
#
# COMPACT_ATOMS: atom_id res chain seq x y z
N MET A 1 6.19 -19.75 10.96
CA MET A 1 6.14 -18.30 10.66
C MET A 1 5.09 -17.69 11.57
N THR A 2 5.42 -16.72 12.42
CA THR A 2 4.43 -16.09 13.31
C THR A 2 3.38 -15.34 12.48
N HIS A 3 2.12 -15.36 12.92
CA HIS A 3 1.00 -14.70 12.22
C HIS A 3 1.32 -13.23 11.86
N PHE A 4 2.01 -12.56 12.77
CA PHE A 4 2.49 -11.18 12.64
C PHE A 4 3.54 -10.97 11.53
N GLY A 5 4.42 -11.95 11.32
CA GLY A 5 5.42 -11.90 10.26
C GLY A 5 4.81 -12.05 8.87
N LYS A 6 3.74 -12.86 8.76
CA LYS A 6 3.00 -13.05 7.51
C LYS A 6 2.19 -11.80 7.14
N GLU A 7 1.41 -11.24 8.07
CA GLU A 7 0.63 -10.01 7.84
C GLU A 7 1.52 -8.83 7.39
N ARG A 8 2.71 -8.69 7.98
CA ARG A 8 3.66 -7.64 7.59
C ARG A 8 4.19 -7.83 6.16
N VAL A 9 4.52 -9.06 5.77
CA VAL A 9 5.03 -9.36 4.42
C VAL A 9 3.95 -9.15 3.37
N ASP A 10 2.72 -9.58 3.67
CA ASP A 10 1.57 -9.44 2.77
C ASP A 10 1.24 -7.95 2.56
N LEU A 11 1.22 -7.13 3.63
CA LEU A 11 1.05 -5.67 3.53
C LEU A 11 2.12 -4.98 2.68
N ILE A 12 3.39 -5.39 2.80
CA ILE A 12 4.47 -4.83 1.99
C ILE A 12 4.26 -5.15 0.51
N LYS A 13 3.86 -6.39 0.18
CA LYS A 13 3.55 -6.79 -1.20
C LYS A 13 2.40 -5.98 -1.78
N GLU A 14 1.31 -5.82 -1.03
CA GLU A 14 0.15 -5.02 -1.47
C GLU A 14 0.52 -3.55 -1.74
N ILE A 15 1.36 -2.94 -0.89
CA ILE A 15 1.87 -1.58 -1.10
C ILE A 15 2.72 -1.50 -2.38
N GLU A 16 3.58 -2.49 -2.64
CA GLU A 16 4.37 -2.53 -3.86
C GLU A 16 3.51 -2.69 -5.12
N GLU A 17 2.45 -3.47 -5.06
CA GLU A 17 1.49 -3.63 -6.16
C GLU A 17 0.74 -2.31 -6.44
N LEU A 18 0.24 -1.63 -5.41
CA LEU A 18 -0.38 -0.31 -5.56
C LEU A 18 0.58 0.71 -6.17
N ARG A 19 1.86 0.71 -5.73
CA ARG A 19 2.89 1.59 -6.30
C ARG A 19 3.17 1.28 -7.78
N LYS A 20 3.17 0.00 -8.17
CA LYS A 20 3.34 -0.41 -9.58
C LYS A 20 2.14 0.02 -10.42
N LEU A 21 0.92 -0.13 -9.90
CA LEU A 21 -0.30 0.31 -10.56
C LEU A 21 -0.26 1.82 -10.80
N LEU A 22 -0.05 2.63 -9.76
CA LEU A 22 0.09 4.09 -9.87
C LEU A 22 1.17 4.48 -10.88
N ASN A 23 2.36 3.89 -10.82
CA ASN A 23 3.43 4.17 -11.78
C ASN A 23 3.04 3.81 -13.22
N LYS A 24 2.28 2.72 -13.42
CA LYS A 24 1.76 2.36 -14.74
C LYS A 24 0.72 3.38 -15.20
N SER A 25 -0.13 3.87 -14.30
CA SER A 25 -1.10 4.94 -14.56
C SER A 25 -0.44 6.25 -14.99
N TYR A 26 0.68 6.61 -14.37
CA TYR A 26 1.43 7.83 -14.73
C TYR A 26 2.22 7.68 -16.03
N LYS A 27 2.74 6.48 -16.33
CA LYS A 27 3.57 6.21 -17.52
C LYS A 27 2.77 5.88 -18.78
N SER A 28 1.71 5.08 -18.62
CA SER A 28 0.78 4.86 -19.71
C SER A 28 -0.12 6.08 -19.74
N ASN A 29 -0.14 6.81 -20.84
CA ASN A 29 -1.05 7.93 -21.09
C ASN A 29 -2.55 7.51 -21.07
N THR A 30 -2.85 6.30 -20.60
CA THR A 30 -4.14 5.91 -20.05
C THR A 30 -4.54 6.93 -19.01
N LYS A 31 -5.53 7.74 -19.36
CA LYS A 31 -6.32 8.55 -18.44
C LYS A 31 -6.99 7.61 -17.42
N LEU A 32 -6.24 7.13 -16.44
CA LEU A 32 -6.86 6.75 -15.18
C LEU A 32 -7.45 8.03 -14.63
N ASP A 33 -8.77 8.02 -14.46
CA ASP A 33 -9.50 9.14 -13.91
C ASP A 33 -8.80 9.60 -12.61
N ASN A 34 -8.69 10.91 -12.41
CA ASN A 34 -8.04 11.48 -11.23
C ASN A 34 -8.66 10.91 -9.94
N GLN A 35 -9.95 10.57 -9.96
CA GLN A 35 -10.62 9.88 -8.86
C GLN A 35 -10.02 8.50 -8.56
N HIS A 36 -9.64 7.75 -9.59
CA HIS A 36 -9.00 6.44 -9.45
C HIS A 36 -7.59 6.55 -8.87
N ILE A 37 -6.82 7.55 -9.29
CA ILE A 37 -5.49 7.84 -8.72
C ILE A 37 -5.62 8.22 -7.25
N ILE A 38 -6.55 9.11 -6.91
CA ILE A 38 -6.82 9.51 -5.52
C ILE A 38 -7.21 8.29 -4.66
N LYS A 39 -8.08 7.42 -5.17
CA LYS A 39 -8.50 6.20 -4.46
C LYS A 39 -7.32 5.26 -4.20
N LEU A 40 -6.46 5.02 -5.19
CA LEU A 40 -5.28 4.18 -5.04
C LEU A 40 -4.26 4.78 -4.05
N SER A 41 -4.07 6.10 -4.07
CA SER A 41 -3.22 6.81 -3.11
C SER A 41 -3.76 6.68 -1.69
N MET A 42 -5.06 6.89 -1.47
CA MET A 42 -5.69 6.71 -0.16
C MET A 42 -5.57 5.27 0.35
N GLU A 43 -5.72 4.28 -0.53
CA GLU A 43 -5.55 2.88 -0.17
C GLU A 43 -4.11 2.57 0.25
N MET A 44 -3.13 3.12 -0.47
CA MET A 44 -1.72 2.97 -0.14
C MET A 44 -1.38 3.60 1.22
N ASP A 45 -1.88 4.81 1.51
CA ASP A 45 -1.69 5.48 2.80
C ASP A 45 -2.28 4.67 3.96
N ASN A 46 -3.47 4.09 3.78
CA ASN A 46 -4.08 3.22 4.78
C ASN A 46 -3.23 1.98 5.08
N LYS A 47 -2.68 1.32 4.05
CA LYS A 47 -1.82 0.15 4.23
C LYS A 47 -0.48 0.52 4.88
N ILE A 48 0.10 1.67 4.54
CA ILE A 48 1.32 2.20 5.20
C ILE A 48 1.04 2.49 6.68
N ASN A 49 -0.08 3.13 7.00
CA ASN A 49 -0.49 3.40 8.38
C ASN A 49 -0.68 2.10 9.16
N ARG A 50 -1.29 1.07 8.55
CA ARG A 50 -1.41 -0.26 9.16
C ARG A 50 -0.05 -0.90 9.41
N LEU A 51 0.87 -0.82 8.44
CA LEU A 51 2.23 -1.33 8.57
C LEU A 51 3.00 -0.62 9.70
N MET A 52 2.83 0.70 9.83
CA MET A 52 3.41 1.52 10.91
C MET A 52 2.84 1.14 12.27
N GLN A 53 1.53 0.89 12.39
CA GLN A 53 0.90 0.42 13.63
C GLN A 53 1.41 -0.95 14.05
N LEU A 54 1.59 -1.87 13.09
CA LEU A 54 2.22 -3.16 13.37
C LEU A 54 3.66 -2.94 13.87
N LYS A 55 4.44 -2.05 13.27
CA LYS A 55 5.79 -1.74 13.75
C LYS A 55 5.81 -1.09 15.16
N GLY A 56 4.83 -0.26 15.48
CA GLY A 56 4.72 0.50 16.73
C GLY A 56 4.21 -0.28 17.95
N LYS A 57 3.51 -1.42 17.76
CA LYS A 57 3.01 -2.28 18.86
C LYS A 57 4.10 -3.06 19.63
N LYS A 58 5.38 -2.68 19.51
CA LYS A 58 6.53 -3.34 20.16
C LYS A 58 7.15 -2.55 21.33
N GLY A 59 6.47 -1.52 21.85
CA GLY A 59 6.91 -0.78 23.03
C GLY A 59 5.72 -0.39 23.90
N GLY A 60 5.42 -1.24 24.88
CA GLY A 60 4.42 -1.08 25.93
C GLY A 60 4.58 -2.22 26.91
#